data_AF-A0A7S0LTA8-F1
#
_entry.id   AF-A0A7S0LTA8-F1
#
_cell.length_a   1.000
_cell.length_b   1.000
_cell.length_c   1.000
_cell.angle_alpha   90.00
_cell.angle_beta   90.00
_cell.angle_gamma   90.00
#
_symmetry.space_group_name_H-M   'P 1'
#
loop_
_entity.id
_entity.type
_entity.pdbx_description
1 polymer ?
#
loop_
_entity_poly.entity_id
_entity_poly.type
_entity_poly.pdbx_seq_one_letter_code
_entity_poly.pdbx_strand_id
1 'polypeptide(L)'
;ACQKIGGLSVVETVHVLHCGGLSLDVAEMIVSGGAVGGFEVKLVSMDDFKAWLSETLLQDDKMSQSPVHAVFIAETVENEQPSERAGACTRFLNRRTHAAGMLSRLHFAVLGLGDSNLLLDRQTTTAKDCNQVAQRLDVRLAELGATSFFARGEADDRTGNEEIEPWVSGLLAAFSRSG
;
A
#
# COMPACT_ATOMS: atom_id res chain seq x y z
N ALA A 1 0.52 -41.95 -10.36
CA ALA A 1 -0.94 -41.92 -10.24
C ALA A 1 -1.34 -40.60 -9.62
N CYS A 2 -1.95 -39.71 -10.41
CA CYS A 2 -2.27 -38.34 -10.01
C CYS A 2 -3.69 -38.33 -9.41
N GLN A 3 -3.82 -38.11 -8.11
CA GLN A 3 -5.13 -37.80 -7.53
C GLN A 3 -5.46 -36.34 -7.85
N LYS A 4 -6.34 -36.14 -8.84
CA LYS A 4 -7.12 -34.91 -8.98
C LYS A 4 -8.36 -35.07 -8.11
N ILE A 5 -8.45 -34.31 -7.02
CA ILE A 5 -9.68 -34.12 -6.26
C ILE A 5 -9.83 -32.61 -6.04
N GLY A 6 -10.73 -31.97 -6.81
CA GLY A 6 -11.38 -30.69 -6.44
C GLY A 6 -10.56 -29.38 -6.42
N GLY A 7 -9.37 -29.30 -7.01
CA GLY A 7 -8.48 -28.14 -6.83
C GLY A 7 -8.84 -26.88 -7.63
N LEU A 8 -9.70 -26.01 -7.08
CA LEU A 8 -9.54 -24.57 -7.33
C LEU A 8 -8.33 -24.12 -6.51
N SER A 9 -7.20 -23.81 -7.16
CA SER A 9 -6.14 -23.07 -6.46
C SER A 9 -6.68 -21.66 -6.22
N VAL A 10 -6.95 -21.31 -4.96
CA VAL A 10 -7.24 -19.92 -4.60
C VAL A 10 -5.95 -19.16 -4.80
N VAL A 11 -5.90 -18.35 -5.86
CA VAL A 11 -4.78 -17.45 -6.11
C VAL A 11 -4.88 -16.33 -5.08
N GLU A 12 -3.83 -16.13 -4.31
CA GLU A 12 -3.80 -15.05 -3.33
C GLU A 12 -3.86 -13.70 -4.06
N THR A 13 -4.63 -12.75 -3.53
CA THR A 13 -4.83 -11.44 -4.15
C THR A 13 -4.22 -10.33 -3.30
N VAL A 14 -3.47 -9.43 -3.93
CA VAL A 14 -2.97 -8.18 -3.33
C VAL A 14 -3.64 -6.99 -3.99
N HIS A 15 -4.17 -6.08 -3.18
CA HIS A 15 -4.70 -4.81 -3.66
C HIS A 15 -3.60 -3.74 -3.63
N VAL A 16 -3.27 -3.11 -4.75
CA VAL A 16 -2.30 -2.02 -4.79
C VAL A 16 -3.03 -0.70 -4.98
N LEU A 17 -2.99 0.13 -3.94
CA LEU A 17 -3.61 1.45 -3.90
C LEU A 17 -2.62 2.50 -4.40
N HIS A 18 -3.00 3.26 -5.43
CA HIS A 18 -2.16 4.28 -6.08
C HIS A 18 -2.88 5.63 -6.18
N CYS A 19 -2.14 6.73 -6.32
CA CYS A 19 -2.68 8.09 -6.19
C CYS A 19 -2.14 9.13 -7.18
N GLY A 20 -1.49 8.69 -8.26
CA GLY A 20 -0.85 9.56 -9.25
C GLY A 20 -0.19 8.74 -10.36
N GLY A 21 0.56 9.41 -11.23
CA GLY A 21 1.23 8.79 -12.39
C GLY A 21 2.36 7.87 -11.95
N LEU A 22 3.35 8.41 -11.21
CA LEU A 22 4.48 7.61 -10.73
C LEU A 22 4.02 6.46 -9.82
N SER A 23 3.08 6.71 -8.91
CA SER A 23 2.53 5.63 -8.08
C SER A 23 1.82 4.53 -8.88
N LEU A 24 1.19 4.85 -10.02
CA LEU A 24 0.63 3.85 -10.92
C LEU A 24 1.72 3.06 -11.64
N ASP A 25 2.76 3.71 -12.15
CA ASP A 25 3.89 3.03 -12.80
C ASP A 25 4.54 2.00 -11.85
N VAL A 26 4.74 2.37 -10.59
CA VAL A 26 5.23 1.44 -9.55
C VAL A 26 4.23 0.31 -9.28
N ALA A 27 2.92 0.62 -9.28
CA ALA A 27 1.89 -0.40 -9.13
C ALA A 27 1.92 -1.43 -10.28
N GLU A 28 2.18 -0.99 -11.52
CA GLU A 28 2.34 -1.85 -12.69
C GLU A 28 3.61 -2.73 -12.62
N MET A 29 4.69 -2.23 -12.00
CA MET A 29 5.85 -3.06 -11.67
C MET A 29 5.46 -4.21 -10.73
N ILE A 30 4.63 -3.93 -9.71
CA ILE A 30 4.13 -4.96 -8.78
C ILE A 30 3.21 -5.94 -9.50
N VAL A 31 2.33 -5.49 -10.42
CA VAL A 31 1.49 -6.37 -11.25
C VAL A 31 2.34 -7.34 -12.06
N SER A 32 3.39 -6.82 -12.71
CA SER A 32 4.33 -7.62 -13.51
C SER A 32 5.05 -8.66 -12.65
N GLY A 33 5.47 -8.27 -11.44
CA GLY A 33 6.12 -9.16 -10.48
C GLY A 33 5.18 -10.21 -9.88
N GLY A 34 3.92 -9.85 -9.60
CA GLY A 34 2.92 -10.77 -9.04
C GLY A 34 2.55 -11.89 -9.99
N ALA A 35 2.45 -11.61 -11.28
CA ALA A 35 2.24 -12.62 -12.32
C ALA A 35 3.34 -13.69 -12.33
N VAL A 36 4.59 -13.29 -12.06
CA VAL A 36 5.73 -14.21 -11.93
C VAL A 36 5.71 -14.93 -10.58
N GLY A 37 5.30 -14.23 -9.51
CA GLY A 37 5.25 -14.73 -8.14
C GLY A 37 4.06 -15.63 -7.81
N GLY A 38 3.12 -15.81 -8.73
CA GLY A 38 1.97 -16.70 -8.57
C GLY A 38 0.77 -16.12 -7.81
N PHE A 39 0.66 -14.79 -7.73
CA PHE A 39 -0.44 -14.10 -7.07
C PHE A 39 -1.07 -13.02 -7.96
N GLU A 40 -2.35 -12.73 -7.72
CA GLU A 40 -3.10 -11.72 -8.47
C GLU A 40 -2.90 -10.34 -7.84
N VAL A 41 -2.71 -9.32 -8.69
CA VAL A 41 -2.63 -7.93 -8.24
C VAL A 41 -3.83 -7.16 -8.78
N LYS A 42 -4.58 -6.51 -7.88
CA LYS A 42 -5.70 -5.63 -8.21
C LYS A 42 -5.33 -4.19 -7.95
N LEU A 43 -5.31 -3.38 -9.00
CA LEU A 43 -5.06 -1.94 -8.89
C LEU A 43 -6.32 -1.24 -8.38
N VAL A 44 -6.13 -0.30 -7.44
CA VAL A 44 -7.20 0.48 -6.82
C VAL A 44 -6.77 1.94 -6.78
N SER A 45 -7.52 2.83 -7.42
CA SER A 45 -7.30 4.27 -7.24
C SER A 45 -7.65 4.67 -5.80
N MET A 46 -6.82 5.48 -5.15
CA MET A 46 -7.12 5.99 -3.81
C MET A 46 -8.38 6.89 -3.77
N ASP A 47 -8.84 7.41 -4.91
CA ASP A 47 -10.15 8.07 -5.03
C ASP A 47 -11.31 7.11 -4.72
N ASP A 48 -11.15 5.83 -5.09
CA ASP A 48 -12.13 4.77 -4.92
C ASP A 48 -11.96 4.04 -3.57
N PHE A 49 -11.06 4.51 -2.71
CA PHE A 49 -10.70 3.87 -1.44
C PHE A 49 -11.91 3.51 -0.57
N LYS A 50 -12.92 4.38 -0.47
CA LYS A 50 -14.08 4.11 0.38
C LYS A 50 -14.96 2.99 -0.16
N ALA A 51 -15.13 2.91 -1.48
CA ALA A 51 -15.87 1.83 -2.12
C ALA A 51 -15.11 0.51 -1.90
N TRP A 52 -13.81 0.51 -2.22
CA TRP A 52 -12.94 -0.64 -1.97
C TRP A 52 -12.96 -1.11 -0.51
N LEU A 53 -12.83 -0.18 0.45
CA LEU A 53 -12.85 -0.49 1.88
C LEU A 53 -14.17 -1.15 2.28
N SER A 54 -15.30 -0.57 1.83
CA SER A 54 -16.63 -1.10 2.12
C SER A 54 -16.84 -2.48 1.54
N GLU A 55 -16.33 -2.74 0.33
CA GLU A 55 -16.53 -3.99 -0.41
C GLU A 55 -15.56 -5.11 0.02
N THR A 56 -14.35 -4.75 0.45
CA THR A 56 -13.28 -5.73 0.67
C THR A 56 -13.08 -6.04 2.16
N LEU A 57 -13.16 -5.02 3.02
CA LEU A 57 -12.80 -5.14 4.44
C LEU A 57 -14.00 -5.08 5.38
N LEU A 58 -15.01 -4.28 5.05
CA LEU A 58 -16.15 -4.02 5.94
C LEU A 58 -17.42 -4.83 5.60
N GLN A 59 -17.38 -5.68 4.56
CA GLN A 59 -18.51 -6.59 4.30
C GLN A 59 -18.64 -7.61 5.43
N ASP A 60 -19.85 -7.69 5.97
CA ASP A 60 -20.23 -8.50 7.14
C ASP A 60 -20.47 -9.98 6.77
N ASP A 61 -19.67 -10.52 5.86
CA ASP A 61 -19.75 -11.94 5.53
C ASP A 61 -19.04 -12.75 6.61
N LYS A 62 -19.84 -13.37 7.47
CA LYS A 62 -19.42 -14.28 8.56
C LYS A 62 -18.47 -15.40 8.10
N MET A 63 -18.34 -15.62 6.80
CA MET A 63 -17.55 -16.69 6.21
C MET A 63 -16.09 -16.31 5.88
N SER A 64 -15.75 -15.02 5.70
CA SER A 64 -14.40 -14.62 5.29
C SER A 64 -13.62 -13.99 6.46
N GLN A 65 -12.98 -14.84 7.26
CA GLN A 65 -11.99 -14.42 8.26
C GLN A 65 -10.58 -14.28 7.64
N SER A 66 -10.45 -14.39 6.31
CA SER A 66 -9.14 -14.33 5.67
C SER A 66 -8.56 -12.92 5.75
N PRO A 67 -7.23 -12.81 5.91
CA PRO A 67 -6.53 -11.53 5.80
C PRO A 67 -6.70 -10.99 4.38
N VAL A 68 -6.78 -9.66 4.29
CA VAL A 68 -6.79 -8.91 3.04
C VAL A 68 -5.44 -8.23 2.91
N HIS A 69 -4.71 -8.49 1.82
CA HIS A 69 -3.41 -7.88 1.58
C HIS A 69 -3.56 -6.62 0.75
N ALA A 70 -2.98 -5.52 1.21
CA ALA A 70 -2.96 -4.27 0.48
C ALA A 70 -1.60 -3.55 0.56
N VAL A 71 -1.22 -2.89 -0.53
CA VAL A 71 -0.04 -2.06 -0.64
C VAL A 71 -0.48 -0.65 -0.94
N PHE A 72 -0.04 0.33 -0.15
CA PHE A 72 -0.34 1.73 -0.38
C PHE A 72 0.89 2.42 -0.96
N ILE A 73 0.78 2.97 -2.18
CA ILE A 73 1.82 3.79 -2.80
C ILE A 73 1.36 5.24 -2.70
N ALA A 74 1.97 5.98 -1.77
CA ALA A 74 1.51 7.29 -1.35
C ALA A 74 2.50 8.39 -1.74
N GLU A 75 2.03 9.35 -2.52
CA GLU A 75 2.79 10.54 -2.90
C GLU A 75 2.68 11.62 -1.82
N THR A 76 3.81 12.23 -1.46
CA THR A 76 3.86 13.43 -0.62
C THR A 76 4.20 14.62 -1.49
N VAL A 77 3.29 15.60 -1.54
CA VAL A 77 3.49 16.86 -2.26
C VAL A 77 3.91 17.96 -1.29
N GLU A 78 3.98 19.20 -1.79
CA GLU A 78 4.34 20.37 -0.98
C GLU A 78 3.56 20.47 0.34
N ASN A 79 4.21 20.97 1.39
CA ASN A 79 3.66 21.14 2.73
C ASN A 79 3.16 19.84 3.38
N GLU A 80 3.85 18.72 3.11
CA GLU A 80 3.59 17.42 3.72
C GLU A 80 2.16 16.91 3.49
N GLN A 81 1.57 17.30 2.35
CA GLN A 81 0.20 16.95 1.98
C GLN A 81 0.19 15.71 1.08
N PRO A 82 -0.89 14.91 1.12
CA PRO A 82 -1.12 13.88 0.10
C PRO A 82 -1.34 14.53 -1.27
N SER A 83 -1.10 13.76 -2.34
CA SER A 83 -1.63 14.13 -3.65
C SER A 83 -3.15 14.31 -3.60
N GLU A 84 -3.71 15.07 -4.55
CA GLU A 84 -5.15 15.33 -4.63
C GLU A 84 -5.98 14.03 -4.56
N ARG A 85 -5.55 13.01 -5.31
CA ARG A 85 -6.22 11.70 -5.39
C ARG A 85 -6.09 10.85 -4.13
N ALA A 86 -5.08 11.09 -3.30
CA ALA A 86 -4.93 10.45 -2.00
C ALA A 86 -5.68 11.20 -0.87
N GLY A 87 -6.14 12.42 -1.11
CA GLY A 87 -6.75 13.28 -0.09
C GLY A 87 -7.99 12.69 0.57
N ALA A 88 -8.89 12.06 -0.21
CA ALA A 88 -10.10 11.46 0.33
C ALA A 88 -9.81 10.22 1.21
N CYS A 89 -8.86 9.38 0.77
CA CYS A 89 -8.39 8.19 1.49
C CYS A 89 -7.76 8.57 2.84
N THR A 90 -6.73 9.43 2.80
CA THR A 90 -6.01 9.88 4.00
C THR A 90 -6.92 10.59 4.99
N ARG A 91 -7.79 11.50 4.53
CA ARG A 91 -8.78 12.17 5.38
C ARG A 91 -9.75 11.19 6.03
N PHE A 92 -10.15 10.13 5.33
CA PHE A 92 -11.00 9.11 5.92
C PHE A 92 -10.26 8.37 7.03
N LEU A 93 -9.07 7.82 6.78
CA LEU A 93 -8.30 7.05 7.74
C LEU A 93 -7.95 7.86 9.01
N ASN A 94 -7.71 9.16 8.86
CA ASN A 94 -7.37 10.06 9.96
C ASN A 94 -8.57 10.50 10.83
N ARG A 95 -9.79 10.04 10.55
CA ARG A 95 -10.95 10.34 11.43
C ARG A 95 -10.76 9.67 12.79
N ARG A 96 -10.94 10.45 13.85
CA ARG A 96 -10.84 9.97 15.25
C ARG A 96 -12.04 9.13 15.70
N THR A 97 -13.11 9.10 14.90
CA THR A 97 -14.35 8.38 15.21
C THR A 97 -14.32 6.90 14.85
N HIS A 98 -13.26 6.42 14.21
CA HIS A 98 -13.13 5.02 13.84
C HIS A 98 -12.97 4.14 15.07
N ALA A 99 -13.64 3.00 15.08
CA ALA A 99 -13.46 1.98 16.10
C ALA A 99 -12.03 1.42 16.06
N ALA A 100 -11.46 1.13 17.22
CA ALA A 100 -10.22 0.37 17.30
C ALA A 100 -10.43 -1.01 16.65
N GLY A 101 -9.46 -1.46 15.85
CA GLY A 101 -9.55 -2.75 15.17
C GLY A 101 -10.43 -2.78 13.92
N MET A 102 -10.91 -1.62 13.43
CA MET A 102 -11.67 -1.52 12.16
C MET A 102 -10.93 -2.17 10.99
N LEU A 103 -9.59 -2.16 10.99
CA LEU A 103 -8.74 -2.74 9.96
C LEU A 103 -8.04 -4.02 10.41
N SER A 104 -8.57 -4.74 11.41
CA SER A 104 -7.95 -5.96 11.98
C SER A 104 -7.66 -7.07 10.97
N ARG A 105 -8.39 -7.11 9.85
CA ARG A 105 -8.17 -8.07 8.75
C ARG A 105 -7.15 -7.60 7.71
N LEU A 106 -6.75 -6.34 7.76
CA LEU A 106 -5.86 -5.76 6.76
C LEU A 106 -4.41 -6.09 7.09
N HIS A 107 -3.74 -6.76 6.16
CA HIS A 107 -2.30 -6.90 6.13
C HIS A 107 -1.75 -5.89 5.12
N PHE A 108 -0.86 -4.99 5.56
CA PHE A 108 -0.45 -3.87 4.73
C PHE A 108 1.06 -3.70 4.56
N ALA A 109 1.43 -3.00 3.49
CA ALA A 109 2.74 -2.38 3.28
C ALA A 109 2.54 -0.98 2.70
N VAL A 110 3.50 -0.08 2.91
CA VAL A 110 3.45 1.30 2.40
C VAL A 110 4.75 1.63 1.68
N LEU A 111 4.64 2.24 0.50
CA LEU A 111 5.75 2.91 -0.18
C LEU A 111 5.44 4.39 -0.27
N GLY A 112 6.32 5.22 0.25
CA GLY A 112 6.30 6.66 0.06
C GLY A 112 7.04 7.06 -1.20
N LEU A 113 6.42 7.95 -1.97
CA LEU A 113 7.03 8.67 -3.07
C LEU A 113 7.12 10.14 -2.68
N GLY A 114 8.32 10.57 -2.29
CA GLY A 114 8.59 11.93 -1.86
C GLY A 114 9.49 12.65 -2.84
N ASP A 115 9.54 13.98 -2.72
CA ASP A 115 10.54 14.79 -3.38
C ASP A 115 11.10 15.80 -2.38
N SER A 116 12.35 15.58 -1.95
CA SER A 116 13.00 16.48 -1.01
C SER A 116 13.32 17.86 -1.61
N ASN A 117 13.21 18.06 -2.93
CA ASN A 117 13.27 19.40 -3.53
C ASN A 117 12.07 20.28 -3.13
N LEU A 118 10.95 19.68 -2.73
CA LEU A 118 9.73 20.36 -2.25
C LEU A 118 9.84 20.84 -0.79
N LEU A 119 10.95 20.52 -0.11
CA LEU A 119 11.19 20.95 1.26
C LEU A 119 11.86 22.33 1.28
N LEU A 120 11.44 23.17 2.23
CA LEU A 120 11.90 24.55 2.38
C LEU A 120 13.38 24.67 2.77
N ASP A 121 13.93 23.69 3.50
CA ASP A 121 15.34 23.65 3.88
C ASP A 121 16.09 22.55 3.12
N ARG A 122 16.68 22.92 1.99
CA ARG A 122 17.41 22.00 1.09
C ARG A 122 18.78 21.57 1.62
N GLN A 123 19.30 22.18 2.70
CA GLN A 123 20.67 21.90 3.17
C GLN A 123 20.75 20.75 4.18
N THR A 124 19.64 20.38 4.83
CA THR A 124 19.64 19.38 5.91
C THR A 124 18.65 18.23 5.72
N THR A 125 17.89 18.24 4.63
CA THR A 125 16.77 17.32 4.39
C THR A 125 17.18 16.04 3.65
N THR A 126 16.54 14.94 4.03
CA THR A 126 16.73 13.58 3.50
C THR A 126 15.43 13.00 2.94
N ALA A 127 15.47 11.81 2.33
CA ALA A 127 14.28 11.08 1.86
C ALA A 127 13.24 10.85 2.97
N LYS A 128 13.67 10.70 4.23
CA LYS A 128 12.76 10.61 5.39
C LYS A 128 11.94 11.87 5.57
N ASP A 129 12.50 13.00 5.18
CA ASP A 129 11.91 14.31 5.41
C ASP A 129 10.92 14.70 4.31
N CYS A 130 10.80 13.92 3.22
CA CYS A 130 9.84 14.17 2.13
C CYS A 130 8.73 13.12 2.01
N ASN A 131 8.58 12.21 2.98
CA ASN A 131 7.65 11.07 2.91
C ASN A 131 6.57 11.06 4.00
N GLN A 132 6.20 12.24 4.54
CA GLN A 132 5.31 12.35 5.71
C GLN A 132 3.95 11.67 5.52
N VAL A 133 3.41 11.65 4.30
CA VAL A 133 2.11 11.02 4.04
C VAL A 133 2.21 9.51 4.26
N ALA A 134 3.24 8.87 3.71
CA ALA A 134 3.50 7.45 3.90
C ALA A 134 3.78 7.11 5.36
N GLN A 135 4.55 7.95 6.06
CA GLN A 135 4.85 7.77 7.49
C GLN A 135 3.59 7.82 8.35
N ARG A 136 2.74 8.82 8.14
CA ARG A 136 1.46 8.98 8.86
C ARG A 136 0.51 7.84 8.52
N LEU A 137 0.45 7.43 7.26
CA LEU A 137 -0.41 6.34 6.80
C LEU A 137 -0.03 5.01 7.44
N ASP A 138 1.26 4.67 7.44
CA ASP A 138 1.81 3.44 8.01
C ASP A 138 1.49 3.32 9.52
N VAL A 139 1.73 4.38 10.29
CA VAL A 139 1.35 4.44 11.71
C VAL A 139 -0.16 4.32 11.88
N ARG A 140 -0.94 5.06 11.09
CA ARG A 140 -2.39 5.12 11.25
C ARG A 140 -3.08 3.80 10.92
N LEU A 141 -2.60 3.07 9.91
CA LEU A 141 -3.11 1.75 9.57
C LEU A 141 -2.92 0.77 10.74
N ALA A 142 -1.74 0.78 11.36
CA ALA A 142 -1.46 -0.04 12.54
C ALA A 142 -2.34 0.34 13.75
N GLU A 143 -2.53 1.65 14.02
CA GLU A 143 -3.44 2.12 15.07
C GLU A 143 -4.90 1.67 14.89
N LEU A 144 -5.33 1.51 13.64
CA LEU A 144 -6.65 1.00 13.28
C LEU A 144 -6.74 -0.53 13.32
N GLY A 145 -5.66 -1.21 13.70
CA GLY A 145 -5.58 -2.65 13.92
C GLY A 145 -5.00 -3.44 12.75
N ALA A 146 -4.56 -2.79 11.67
CA ALA A 146 -3.93 -3.49 10.54
C ALA A 146 -2.55 -4.03 10.94
N THR A 147 -2.10 -5.10 10.27
CA THR A 147 -0.80 -5.73 10.50
C THR A 147 0.15 -5.45 9.34
N SER A 148 1.34 -4.89 9.59
CA SER A 148 2.34 -4.71 8.53
C SER A 148 2.95 -6.06 8.15
N PHE A 149 2.98 -6.41 6.86
CA PHE A 149 3.65 -7.62 6.35
C PHE A 149 5.01 -7.34 5.69
N PHE A 150 5.28 -6.07 5.34
CA PHE A 150 6.54 -5.65 4.76
C PHE A 150 6.88 -4.22 5.19
N ALA A 151 8.17 -3.96 5.38
CA ALA A 151 8.65 -2.68 5.90
C ALA A 151 8.30 -1.52 4.96
N ARG A 152 7.94 -0.37 5.54
CA ARG A 152 7.70 0.86 4.79
C ARG A 152 8.92 1.24 3.95
N GLY A 153 8.69 1.52 2.68
CA GLY A 153 9.68 2.11 1.77
C GLY A 153 9.52 3.62 1.66
N GLU A 154 10.59 4.32 1.38
CA GLU A 154 10.62 5.78 1.20
C GLU A 154 11.56 6.09 0.03
N ALA A 155 10.99 6.51 -1.11
CA ALA A 155 11.74 6.94 -2.29
C ALA A 155 11.81 8.46 -2.35
N ASP A 156 12.87 8.98 -2.99
CA ASP A 156 13.09 10.42 -3.16
C ASP A 156 13.36 10.74 -4.64
N ASP A 157 12.48 11.56 -5.24
CA ASP A 157 12.60 11.94 -6.65
C ASP A 157 13.90 12.70 -6.93
N ARG A 158 14.39 13.46 -5.94
CA ARG A 158 15.67 14.18 -6.03
C ARG A 158 16.85 13.23 -6.26
N THR A 159 16.81 12.01 -5.72
CA THR A 159 17.86 10.99 -5.91
C THR A 159 17.55 10.04 -7.07
N GLY A 160 16.50 10.29 -7.84
CA GLY A 160 16.10 9.45 -8.97
C GLY A 160 15.28 8.23 -8.58
N ASN A 161 14.69 8.21 -7.37
CA ASN A 161 13.86 7.12 -6.87
C ASN A 161 14.54 5.73 -6.88
N GLU A 162 15.86 5.68 -6.61
CA GLU A 162 16.67 4.45 -6.61
C GLU A 162 16.15 3.37 -5.63
N GLU A 163 15.36 3.76 -4.64
CA GLU A 163 14.79 2.89 -3.62
C GLU A 163 13.59 2.06 -4.10
N ILE A 164 12.93 2.45 -5.21
CA ILE A 164 11.70 1.79 -5.70
C ILE A 164 11.96 0.34 -6.10
N GLU A 165 12.91 0.10 -7.00
CA GLU A 165 13.21 -1.24 -7.52
C GLU A 165 13.59 -2.25 -6.40
N PRO A 166 14.56 -1.95 -5.50
CA PRO A 166 14.89 -2.89 -4.43
C PRO A 166 13.73 -3.09 -3.46
N TRP A 167 12.91 -2.06 -3.21
CA TRP A 167 11.73 -2.20 -2.36
C TRP A 167 10.66 -3.10 -2.99
N VAL A 168 10.35 -2.91 -4.28
CA VAL A 168 9.41 -3.77 -5.02
C VAL A 168 9.91 -5.21 -5.04
N SER A 169 11.20 -5.44 -5.32
CA SER A 169 11.77 -6.79 -5.29
C SER A 169 11.64 -7.44 -3.90
N GLY A 170 11.88 -6.68 -2.83
CA GLY A 170 11.74 -7.17 -1.46
C GLY A 170 10.28 -7.49 -1.09
N LEU A 171 9.36 -6.63 -1.49
CA LEU A 171 7.92 -6.79 -1.30
C LEU A 171 7.41 -8.08 -1.96
N LEU A 172 7.73 -8.28 -3.24
CA LEU A 172 7.35 -9.46 -4.01
C LEU A 172 7.88 -10.74 -3.34
N ALA A 173 9.14 -10.72 -2.89
CA ALA A 173 9.74 -11.84 -2.20
C ALA A 173 9.09 -12.11 -0.82
N ALA A 174 8.66 -11.08 -0.09
CA ALA A 174 7.93 -11.25 1.16
C ALA A 174 6.55 -11.89 0.95
N PHE A 175 5.87 -11.49 -0.12
CA PHE A 175 4.56 -12.02 -0.46
C PHE A 175 4.62 -13.49 -0.90
N SER A 176 5.56 -13.85 -1.79
CA SER A 176 5.76 -15.25 -2.21
C SER A 176 6.17 -16.22 -1.09
N ARG A 177 6.58 -15.72 0.08
CA ARG A 177 6.87 -16.54 1.27
C ARG A 177 5.69 -16.65 2.25
N SER A 178 4.63 -15.88 2.03
CA SER A 178 3.48 -15.77 2.92
C SER A 178 2.31 -16.68 2.53
N GLY A 179 2.34 -17.24 1.31
CA GLY A 179 1.47 -18.32 0.82
C GLY A 179 2.16 -19.68 0.84
#